data_AF-A0A812K8U1-F1
#
_entry.id   AF-A0A812K8U1-F1
#
_cell.length_a   1.000
_cell.length_b   1.000
_cell.length_c   1.000
_cell.angle_alpha   90.00
_cell.angle_beta   90.00
_cell.angle_gamma   90.00
#
_symmetry.space_group_name_H-M   'P 1'
#
loop_
_entity.id
_entity.type
_entity.pdbx_description
1 polymer ?
#
loop_
_entity_poly.entity_id
_entity_poly.type
_entity_poly.pdbx_seq_one_letter_code
_entity_poly.pdbx_strand_id
1 'polypeptide(L)'
;MKLTELHVDGFGVWNELRLRELSPSITVLYGPNEAGKTTLMHFLRAMLYGVTKERRERYLPPRNGGRPGGSLGLITDDGPFDVVRYVERGDDDRGRVTINLPDGEAQGDRLLRDALESVDERTYCNVFAIGLDEINELGALEGAEAARWIYRLTSGLDRVSLYDVIQGLRTSRKQLIAPAGESSVIGDLLGKRDKLQ
;
A
#
# COMPACT_ATOMS: atom_id res chain seq x y z
N MET A 1 12.33 3.55 6.92
CA MET A 1 11.65 2.93 8.07
C MET A 1 11.90 1.42 8.12
N LYS A 2 12.09 0.84 9.32
CA LYS A 2 12.25 -0.61 9.55
C LYS A 2 11.41 -1.07 10.75
N LEU A 3 10.74 -2.21 10.62
CA LEU A 3 10.00 -2.88 11.72
C LEU A 3 10.93 -3.78 12.54
N THR A 4 10.93 -3.63 13.86
CA THR A 4 11.79 -4.41 14.79
C THR A 4 11.01 -5.36 15.68
N GLU A 5 9.82 -4.95 16.09
CA GLU A 5 8.94 -5.73 16.95
C GLU A 5 7.47 -5.47 16.65
N LEU A 6 6.64 -6.41 17.06
CA LEU A 6 5.20 -6.36 16.92
C LEU A 6 4.56 -6.98 18.16
N HIS A 7 3.59 -6.28 18.74
CA HIS A 7 2.78 -6.76 19.83
C HIS A 7 1.29 -6.60 19.48
N VAL A 8 0.53 -7.70 19.54
CA VAL A 8 -0.92 -7.69 19.40
C VAL A 8 -1.54 -7.93 20.76
N ASP A 9 -2.20 -6.92 21.34
CA ASP A 9 -3.01 -7.13 22.55
C ASP A 9 -4.30 -7.87 22.19
N GLY A 10 -4.93 -7.51 21.07
CA GLY A 10 -6.11 -8.21 20.54
C GLY A 10 -6.46 -7.82 19.10
N PHE A 11 -6.48 -8.79 18.19
CA PHE A 11 -6.90 -8.57 16.79
C PHE A 11 -7.24 -9.89 16.08
N GLY A 12 -8.49 -10.05 15.62
CA GLY A 12 -8.93 -11.27 14.94
C GLY A 12 -8.76 -12.50 15.84
N VAL A 13 -7.92 -13.45 15.45
CA VAL A 13 -7.61 -14.67 16.23
C VAL A 13 -6.49 -14.46 17.26
N TRP A 14 -5.75 -13.35 17.20
CA TRP A 14 -4.60 -13.11 18.06
C TRP A 14 -5.00 -12.38 19.34
N ASN A 15 -4.40 -12.82 20.45
CA ASN A 15 -4.48 -12.23 21.78
C ASN A 15 -3.09 -12.40 22.43
N GLU A 16 -2.53 -11.31 22.99
CA GLU A 16 -1.19 -11.25 23.61
C GLU A 16 -0.05 -11.86 22.75
N LEU A 17 -0.09 -11.65 21.42
CA LEU A 17 0.98 -12.14 20.53
C LEU A 17 2.16 -11.16 20.53
N ARG A 18 3.34 -11.62 20.96
CA ARG A 18 4.60 -10.84 20.89
C ARG A 18 5.57 -11.46 19.90
N LEU A 19 5.96 -10.69 18.89
CA LEU A 19 7.06 -11.00 17.99
C LEU A 19 8.17 -9.99 18.23
N ARG A 20 9.25 -10.46 18.86
CA ARG A 20 10.46 -9.67 19.14
C ARG A 20 11.55 -10.04 18.16
N GLU A 21 12.52 -9.16 18.00
CA GLU A 21 13.76 -9.43 17.26
C GLU A 21 13.51 -9.85 15.81
N LEU A 22 12.64 -9.13 15.10
CA LEU A 22 12.47 -9.33 13.66
C LEU A 22 13.82 -9.12 12.96
N SER A 23 14.18 -10.07 12.11
CA SER A 23 15.48 -10.11 11.44
C SER A 23 15.69 -8.83 10.61
N PRO A 24 16.92 -8.27 10.61
CA PRO A 24 17.23 -7.09 9.80
C PRO A 24 17.16 -7.32 8.30
N SER A 25 17.18 -8.57 7.85
CA SER A 25 17.23 -8.95 6.44
C SER A 25 15.92 -9.59 5.97
N ILE A 26 15.61 -10.79 6.47
CA ILE A 26 14.43 -11.55 6.08
C ILE A 26 13.82 -12.21 7.31
N THR A 27 12.52 -12.03 7.50
CA THR A 27 11.72 -12.75 8.49
C THR A 27 10.68 -13.61 7.77
N VAL A 28 10.62 -14.91 8.10
CA VAL A 28 9.66 -15.85 7.53
C VAL A 28 8.66 -16.28 8.60
N LEU A 29 7.38 -15.97 8.36
CA LEU A 29 6.27 -16.40 9.21
C LEU A 29 5.61 -17.62 8.57
N TYR A 30 5.73 -18.79 9.21
CA TYR A 30 5.20 -20.05 8.69
C TYR A 30 4.23 -20.70 9.68
N GLY A 31 3.36 -21.55 9.15
CA GLY A 31 2.38 -22.30 9.94
C GLY A 31 1.24 -22.83 9.06
N PRO A 32 0.32 -23.63 9.62
CA PRO A 32 -0.82 -24.17 8.89
C PRO A 32 -1.70 -23.08 8.25
N ASN A 33 -2.55 -23.48 7.30
CA ASN A 33 -3.64 -22.61 6.84
C ASN A 33 -4.50 -22.22 8.05
N GLU A 34 -5.08 -21.02 7.99
CA GLU A 34 -5.91 -20.46 9.07
C GLU A 34 -5.18 -20.18 10.39
N ALA A 35 -3.87 -20.41 10.48
CA ALA A 35 -3.05 -20.09 11.65
C ALA A 35 -2.90 -18.57 11.94
N GLY A 36 -3.68 -17.70 11.29
CA GLY A 36 -3.66 -16.26 11.55
C GLY A 36 -2.57 -15.45 10.84
N LYS A 37 -1.85 -16.03 9.87
CA LYS A 37 -0.82 -15.31 9.08
C LYS A 37 -1.39 -14.08 8.34
N THR A 38 -2.49 -14.26 7.62
CA THR A 38 -3.21 -13.17 6.95
C THR A 38 -3.77 -12.16 7.96
N THR A 39 -4.26 -12.64 9.12
CA THR A 39 -4.72 -11.78 10.22
C THR A 39 -3.60 -10.86 10.72
N LEU A 40 -2.38 -11.38 10.86
CA LEU A 40 -1.21 -10.61 11.28
C LEU A 40 -0.79 -9.56 10.23
N MET A 41 -0.89 -9.90 8.94
CA MET A 41 -0.69 -8.94 7.86
C MET A 41 -1.71 -7.78 7.93
N HIS A 42 -2.99 -8.09 8.16
CA HIS A 42 -4.01 -7.04 8.32
C HIS A 42 -3.86 -6.24 9.61
N PHE A 43 -3.33 -6.83 10.67
CA PHE A 43 -2.95 -6.11 11.89
C PHE A 43 -1.87 -5.08 11.59
N LEU A 44 -0.80 -5.44 10.88
CA LEU A 44 0.25 -4.49 10.49
C LEU A 44 -0.33 -3.31 9.69
N ARG A 45 -1.20 -3.60 8.70
CA ARG A 45 -1.88 -2.56 7.92
C ARG A 45 -2.76 -1.66 8.80
N ALA A 46 -3.49 -2.24 9.76
CA ALA A 46 -4.29 -1.49 10.72
C ALA A 46 -3.45 -0.59 11.63
N MET A 47 -2.28 -1.05 12.07
CA MET A 47 -1.37 -0.26 12.89
C MET A 47 -0.80 0.94 12.12
N LEU A 48 -0.39 0.74 10.87
CA LEU A 48 0.20 1.80 10.04
C LEU A 48 -0.86 2.80 9.54
N TYR A 49 -2.00 2.32 9.03
CA TYR A 49 -2.98 3.15 8.29
C TYR A 49 -4.33 3.32 8.98
N GLY A 50 -4.52 2.67 10.12
CA GLY A 50 -5.78 2.65 10.86
C GLY A 50 -6.74 1.55 10.41
N VAL A 51 -7.75 1.32 11.24
CA VAL A 51 -8.77 0.30 10.99
C VAL A 51 -9.82 0.84 10.02
N THR A 52 -10.03 0.13 8.91
CA THR A 52 -11.11 0.37 7.94
C THR A 52 -12.38 -0.38 8.35
N LYS A 53 -13.52 -0.04 7.75
CA LYS A 53 -14.81 -0.73 7.98
C LYS A 53 -14.70 -2.24 7.73
N GLU A 54 -14.09 -2.63 6.60
CA GLU A 54 -13.87 -4.03 6.24
C GLU A 54 -13.00 -4.77 7.29
N ARG A 55 -11.90 -4.15 7.75
CA ARG A 55 -11.04 -4.75 8.79
C ARG A 55 -11.78 -4.88 10.11
N ARG A 56 -12.58 -3.88 10.44
CA ARG A 56 -13.38 -3.88 11.67
C ARG A 56 -14.37 -5.03 11.68
N GLU A 57 -15.18 -5.16 10.63
CA GLU A 57 -16.16 -6.24 10.50
C GLU A 57 -15.52 -7.63 10.56
N ARG A 58 -14.30 -7.77 10.02
CA ARG A 58 -13.62 -9.07 9.95
C ARG A 58 -12.82 -9.43 11.21
N TYR A 59 -12.21 -8.47 11.89
CA TYR A 59 -11.21 -8.71 12.93
C TYR A 59 -11.58 -8.18 14.31
N LEU A 60 -12.62 -7.35 14.42
CA LEU A 60 -13.07 -6.75 15.67
C LEU A 60 -14.54 -7.14 15.99
N PRO A 61 -14.88 -7.36 17.28
CA PRO A 61 -13.95 -7.50 18.40
C PRO A 61 -13.05 -8.75 18.24
N PRO A 62 -11.87 -8.79 18.86
CA PRO A 62 -10.99 -9.94 18.82
C PRO A 62 -11.69 -11.21 19.33
N ARG A 63 -11.60 -12.31 18.58
CA ARG A 63 -12.30 -13.57 18.86
C ARG A 63 -11.86 -14.21 20.19
N ASN A 64 -10.59 -14.05 20.53
CA ASN A 64 -9.98 -14.64 21.71
C ASN A 64 -9.83 -13.63 22.86
N GLY A 65 -10.54 -12.50 22.82
CA GLY A 65 -10.40 -11.41 23.78
C GLY A 65 -9.14 -10.56 23.55
N GLY A 66 -8.85 -9.68 24.49
CA GLY A 66 -7.77 -8.70 24.40
C GLY A 66 -8.26 -7.31 23.96
N ARG A 67 -7.42 -6.30 24.21
CA ARG A 67 -7.73 -4.91 23.86
C ARG A 67 -7.54 -4.72 22.33
N PRO A 68 -8.54 -4.24 21.58
CA PRO A 68 -8.42 -4.06 20.13
C PRO A 68 -7.28 -3.13 19.74
N GLY A 69 -6.16 -3.70 19.28
CA GLY A 69 -4.95 -2.94 18.99
C GLY A 69 -3.67 -3.60 19.47
N GLY A 70 -2.64 -2.79 19.62
CA GLY A 70 -1.30 -3.24 19.99
C GLY A 70 -0.23 -2.19 19.75
N SER A 71 1.01 -2.65 19.57
CA SER A 71 2.16 -1.79 19.27
C SER A 71 3.07 -2.35 18.19
N LEU A 72 3.78 -1.46 17.50
CA LEU A 72 4.86 -1.77 16.58
C LEU A 72 6.11 -1.00 16.98
N GLY A 73 7.25 -1.66 17.06
CA GLY A 73 8.54 -0.98 17.21
C GLY A 73 9.13 -0.67 15.84
N LEU A 74 9.52 0.58 15.64
CA LEU A 74 10.06 1.09 14.38
C LEU A 74 11.43 1.74 14.60
N ILE A 75 12.28 1.63 13.59
CA ILE A 75 13.53 2.40 13.46
C ILE A 75 13.45 3.23 12.18
N THR A 76 13.66 4.54 12.31
CA THR A 76 13.83 5.47 11.19
C THR A 76 15.18 6.17 11.27
N ASP A 77 15.49 7.02 10.30
CA ASP A 77 16.71 7.82 10.28
C ASP A 77 16.73 8.83 11.45
N ASP A 78 15.56 9.24 11.94
CA ASP A 78 15.39 10.11 13.11
C ASP A 78 15.49 9.38 14.46
N GLY A 79 15.55 8.04 14.45
CA GLY A 79 15.71 7.20 15.65
C GLY A 79 14.62 6.15 15.85
N PRO A 80 14.70 5.37 16.95
CA PRO A 80 13.70 4.36 17.29
C PRO A 80 12.48 4.97 17.99
N PHE A 81 11.29 4.42 17.72
CA PHE A 81 10.07 4.74 18.46
C PHE A 81 9.04 3.61 18.32
N ASP A 82 8.11 3.54 19.27
CA ASP A 82 6.99 2.61 19.20
C ASP A 82 5.70 3.32 18.78
N VAL A 83 4.98 2.70 17.88
CA VAL A 83 3.64 3.11 17.46
C VAL A 83 2.64 2.28 18.24
N VAL A 84 1.84 2.92 19.07
CA VAL A 84 0.73 2.29 19.79
C VAL A 84 -0.58 2.72 19.16
N ARG A 85 -1.45 1.76 18.84
CA ARG A 85 -2.77 2.06 18.29
C ARG A 85 -3.85 1.19 18.93
N TYR A 86 -4.89 1.84 19.43
CA TYR A 86 -6.06 1.16 19.98
C TYR A 86 -7.37 1.68 19.39
N VAL A 87 -8.30 0.76 19.15
CA VAL A 87 -9.65 1.03 18.65
C VAL A 87 -10.63 0.84 19.80
N GLU A 88 -11.12 1.94 20.35
CA GLU A 88 -11.92 1.94 21.59
C GLU A 88 -13.22 2.72 21.45
N ARG A 89 -13.38 3.45 20.36
CA ARG A 89 -14.54 4.30 20.08
C ARG A 89 -15.37 3.65 18.98
N GLY A 90 -16.63 4.06 18.87
CA GLY A 90 -17.66 3.44 18.02
C GLY A 90 -17.34 3.33 16.52
N ASP A 91 -18.37 3.17 15.69
CA ASP A 91 -18.27 2.58 14.35
C ASP A 91 -17.38 3.28 13.29
N ASP A 92 -16.87 4.49 13.57
CA ASP A 92 -15.93 5.21 12.71
C ASP A 92 -14.49 5.38 13.29
N ASP A 93 -14.18 4.76 14.43
CA ASP A 93 -12.84 4.88 15.06
C ASP A 93 -11.73 4.15 14.27
N ARG A 94 -10.86 4.91 13.61
CA ARG A 94 -9.70 4.34 12.91
C ARG A 94 -8.57 3.91 13.86
N GLY A 95 -8.74 4.14 15.16
CA GLY A 95 -7.82 3.82 16.23
C GLY A 95 -6.95 5.03 16.58
N ARG A 96 -6.94 5.37 17.87
CA ARG A 96 -6.09 6.42 18.43
C ARG A 96 -4.63 5.98 18.36
N VAL A 97 -3.77 6.86 17.86
CA VAL A 97 -2.32 6.64 17.80
C VAL A 97 -1.63 7.43 18.90
N THR A 98 -0.68 6.77 19.53
CA THR A 98 0.31 7.34 20.45
C THR A 98 1.69 6.89 19.99
N ILE A 99 2.69 7.76 20.13
CA ILE A 99 4.08 7.42 19.84
C ILE A 99 4.86 7.40 21.16
N ASN A 100 5.52 6.29 21.45
CA ASN A 100 6.45 6.19 22.58
C ASN A 100 7.87 6.37 22.04
N LEU A 101 8.52 7.44 22.46
CA LEU A 101 9.95 7.66 22.21
C LEU A 101 10.75 7.13 23.41
N PRO A 102 12.06 6.87 23.24
CA PRO A 102 12.93 6.48 24.35
C PRO A 102 12.98 7.48 25.51
N ASP A 103 12.73 8.76 25.23
CA ASP A 103 12.79 9.88 26.18
C ASP A 103 11.41 10.36 26.67
N GLY A 104 10.31 9.77 26.18
CA GLY A 104 8.95 10.09 26.65
C GLY A 104 7.84 9.75 25.66
N GLU A 105 6.60 10.06 26.04
CA GLU A 105 5.42 9.86 25.18
C GLU A 105 5.11 11.12 24.36
N ALA A 106 4.91 10.95 23.06
CA ALA A 106 4.39 11.98 22.17
C ALA A 106 2.97 11.61 21.71
N GLN A 107 2.03 12.53 21.92
CA GLN A 107 0.66 12.33 21.44
C GLN A 107 0.53 12.65 19.95
N GLY A 108 -0.28 11.85 19.26
CA GLY A 108 -0.55 11.99 17.84
C GLY A 108 0.27 11.03 16.98
N ASP A 109 0.19 11.21 15.67
CA ASP A 109 0.70 10.29 14.65
C ASP A 109 1.68 10.95 13.68
N ARG A 110 2.24 12.12 14.04
CA ARG A 110 3.17 12.86 13.17
C ARG A 110 4.39 12.03 12.81
N LEU A 111 5.09 11.47 13.80
CA LEU A 111 6.29 10.64 13.56
C LEU A 111 5.98 9.41 12.71
N LEU A 112 4.81 8.79 12.91
CA LEU A 112 4.35 7.69 12.06
C LEU A 112 4.13 8.17 10.61
N ARG A 113 3.47 9.32 10.39
CA ARG A 113 3.27 9.86 9.04
C ARG A 113 4.59 10.23 8.36
N ASP A 114 5.51 10.83 9.11
CA ASP A 114 6.83 11.22 8.62
C ASP A 114 7.61 9.94 8.23
N ALA A 115 7.58 8.90 9.07
CA ALA A 115 8.20 7.60 8.79
C ALA A 115 7.61 6.85 7.59
N LEU A 116 6.33 7.11 7.26
CA LEU A 116 5.66 6.56 6.09
C LEU A 116 5.94 7.38 4.82
N GLU A 117 6.60 8.55 4.92
CA GLU A 117 7.01 9.39 3.77
C GLU A 117 5.88 9.65 2.74
N SER A 118 4.66 9.90 3.23
CA SER A 118 3.45 10.09 2.38
C SER A 118 3.01 8.86 1.56
N VAL A 119 3.56 7.67 1.82
CA VAL A 119 3.09 6.41 1.24
C VAL A 119 1.75 6.06 1.87
N ASP A 120 0.67 6.20 1.10
CA ASP A 120 -0.66 5.81 1.53
C ASP A 120 -0.84 4.29 1.56
N GLU A 121 -1.92 3.83 2.21
CA GLU A 121 -2.21 2.40 2.34
C GLU A 121 -2.32 1.69 0.99
N ARG A 122 -2.90 2.36 0.00
CA ARG A 122 -3.08 1.82 -1.33
C ARG A 122 -1.72 1.58 -1.99
N THR A 123 -0.83 2.56 -1.94
CA THR A 123 0.53 2.46 -2.47
C THR A 123 1.31 1.39 -1.73
N TYR A 124 1.18 1.31 -0.40
CA TYR A 124 1.78 0.24 0.39
C TYR A 124 1.35 -1.16 -0.05
N CYS A 125 0.04 -1.39 -0.18
CA CYS A 125 -0.49 -2.69 -0.56
C CYS A 125 -0.05 -3.11 -1.96
N ASN A 126 0.10 -2.16 -2.88
CA ASN A 126 0.44 -2.50 -4.26
C ASN A 126 1.96 -2.63 -4.49
N VAL A 127 2.77 -1.78 -3.87
CA VAL A 127 4.22 -1.71 -4.14
C VAL A 127 5.03 -2.56 -3.16
N PHE A 128 4.66 -2.54 -1.87
CA PHE A 128 5.47 -3.12 -0.79
C PHE A 128 4.91 -4.42 -0.21
N ALA A 129 3.61 -4.69 -0.40
CA ALA A 129 2.95 -5.87 0.15
C ALA A 129 2.29 -6.73 -0.93
N ILE A 130 3.11 -7.47 -1.66
CA ILE A 130 2.65 -8.43 -2.68
C ILE A 130 1.99 -9.62 -1.99
N GLY A 131 0.68 -9.78 -2.16
CA GLY A 131 -0.08 -10.93 -1.70
C GLY A 131 -0.25 -12.00 -2.79
N LEU A 132 -1.02 -13.05 -2.45
CA LEU A 132 -1.29 -14.16 -3.36
C LEU A 132 -2.19 -13.74 -4.53
N ASP A 133 -3.13 -12.83 -4.28
CA ASP A 133 -4.04 -12.32 -5.31
C ASP A 133 -3.26 -11.51 -6.35
N GLU A 134 -2.32 -10.67 -5.92
CA GLU A 134 -1.44 -9.91 -6.81
C GLU A 134 -0.49 -10.83 -7.60
N ILE A 135 0.01 -11.91 -7.00
CA ILE A 135 0.81 -12.93 -7.71
C ILE A 135 -0.04 -13.72 -8.72
N ASN A 136 -1.28 -14.05 -8.37
CA ASN A 136 -2.19 -14.75 -9.27
C ASN A 136 -2.60 -13.87 -10.46
N GLU A 137 -2.86 -12.57 -10.22
CA GLU A 137 -3.07 -11.60 -11.31
C GLU A 137 -1.84 -11.55 -12.22
N LEU A 138 -0.62 -11.44 -11.66
CA LEU A 138 0.62 -11.50 -12.42
C LEU A 138 0.76 -12.77 -13.27
N GLY A 139 0.41 -13.93 -12.71
CA GLY A 139 0.50 -15.23 -13.39
C GLY A 139 -0.51 -15.42 -14.52
N ALA A 140 -1.60 -14.64 -14.52
CA ALA A 140 -2.62 -14.65 -15.56
C ALA A 140 -2.29 -13.74 -16.76
N LEU A 141 -1.27 -12.86 -16.65
CA LEU A 141 -0.93 -11.87 -17.65
C LEU A 141 0.11 -12.44 -18.65
N GLU A 142 -0.19 -12.38 -19.96
CA GLU A 142 0.80 -12.73 -21.01
C GLU A 142 1.91 -11.66 -21.10
N GLY A 143 3.09 -11.99 -21.63
CA GLY A 143 4.35 -11.26 -21.41
C GLY A 143 4.34 -9.73 -21.63
N ALA A 144 3.50 -9.18 -22.52
CA ALA A 144 3.36 -7.73 -22.70
C ALA A 144 2.53 -7.07 -21.59
N GLU A 145 1.63 -7.80 -20.94
CA GLU A 145 0.80 -7.36 -19.81
C GLU A 145 1.57 -7.40 -18.50
N ALA A 146 2.37 -8.44 -18.27
CA ALA A 146 3.25 -8.53 -17.11
C ALA A 146 4.23 -7.34 -17.06
N ALA A 147 4.82 -6.97 -18.19
CA ALA A 147 5.70 -5.81 -18.29
C ALA A 147 4.97 -4.48 -17.99
N ARG A 148 3.72 -4.33 -18.43
CA ARG A 148 2.88 -3.15 -18.11
C ARG A 148 2.57 -3.07 -16.63
N TRP A 149 2.33 -4.22 -15.99
CA TRP A 149 2.01 -4.30 -14.57
C TRP A 149 3.22 -3.97 -13.69
N ILE A 150 4.40 -4.52 -14.00
CA ILE A 150 5.66 -4.14 -13.33
C ILE A 150 5.94 -2.65 -13.49
N TYR A 151 5.75 -2.09 -14.69
CA TYR A 151 5.95 -0.67 -14.92
C TYR A 151 5.02 0.19 -14.06
N ARG A 152 3.73 -0.19 -13.95
CA ARG A 152 2.74 0.46 -13.09
C ARG A 152 3.11 0.41 -11.60
N LEU A 153 3.66 -0.70 -11.13
CA LEU A 153 4.17 -0.80 -9.76
C LEU A 153 5.34 0.15 -9.53
N THR A 154 6.30 0.20 -10.46
CA THR A 154 7.51 1.01 -10.32
C THR A 154 7.27 2.51 -10.47
N SER A 155 6.24 2.91 -11.23
CA SER A 155 5.94 4.32 -11.49
C SER A 155 5.05 4.97 -10.44
N GLY A 156 4.57 4.21 -9.44
CA GLY A 156 3.56 4.65 -8.49
C GLY A 156 2.14 4.60 -9.09
N LEU A 157 1.19 4.08 -8.31
CA LEU A 157 -0.22 3.98 -8.68
C LEU A 157 -1.03 5.22 -8.31
N ASP A 158 -0.39 6.38 -8.32
CA ASP A 158 -1.11 7.62 -8.11
C ASP A 158 -2.20 7.77 -9.19
N ARG A 159 -3.23 8.59 -8.96
CA ARG A 159 -4.53 8.62 -9.69
C ARG A 159 -4.47 8.62 -11.23
N VAL A 160 -3.28 8.82 -11.80
CA VAL A 160 -2.98 8.78 -13.22
C VAL A 160 -1.77 7.87 -13.45
N SER A 161 -1.98 6.70 -14.03
CA SER A 161 -0.88 5.82 -14.45
C SER A 161 -0.08 6.51 -15.55
N LEU A 162 1.20 6.80 -15.29
CA LEU A 162 2.09 7.48 -16.23
C LEU A 162 2.18 6.75 -17.58
N TYR A 163 2.08 5.42 -17.53
CA TYR A 163 1.96 4.61 -18.73
C TYR A 163 0.74 5.02 -19.57
N ASP A 164 -0.43 5.11 -18.95
CA ASP A 164 -1.68 5.46 -19.65
C ASP A 164 -1.62 6.89 -20.21
N VAL A 165 -0.97 7.83 -19.50
CA VAL A 165 -0.71 9.19 -20.01
C VAL A 165 0.19 9.16 -21.23
N ILE A 166 1.31 8.43 -21.16
CA ILE A 166 2.25 8.32 -22.28
C ILE A 166 1.58 7.68 -23.49
N GLN A 167 0.77 6.63 -23.31
CA GLN A 167 0.02 6.01 -24.40
C GLN A 167 -1.07 6.93 -24.95
N GLY A 168 -1.77 7.67 -24.08
CA GLY A 168 -2.74 8.69 -24.48
C GLY A 168 -2.09 9.77 -25.34
N LEU A 169 -0.97 10.34 -24.88
CA LEU A 169 -0.19 11.34 -25.62
C LEU A 169 0.31 10.81 -26.96
N ARG A 170 0.79 9.56 -27.01
CA ARG A 170 1.22 8.91 -28.27
C ARG A 170 0.06 8.77 -29.25
N THR A 171 -1.13 8.44 -28.76
CA THR A 171 -2.35 8.30 -29.56
C THR A 171 -2.82 9.65 -30.09
N SER A 172 -2.92 10.67 -29.23
CA SER A 172 -3.26 12.03 -29.63
C SER A 172 -2.27 12.59 -30.64
N ARG A 173 -0.96 12.34 -30.45
CA ARG A 173 0.06 12.73 -31.43
C ARG A 173 -0.19 12.08 -32.79
N LYS A 174 -0.45 10.77 -32.84
CA LYS A 174 -0.74 10.07 -34.11
C LYS A 174 -1.98 10.63 -34.81
N GLN A 175 -3.04 10.95 -34.06
CA GLN A 175 -4.25 11.56 -34.64
C GLN A 175 -3.99 12.95 -35.25
N LEU A 176 -3.16 13.75 -34.59
CA LEU A 176 -2.81 15.10 -35.06
C LEU A 176 -1.82 15.06 -36.22
N ILE A 177 -0.73 14.30 -36.07
CA ILE A 177 0.38 14.17 -37.01
C ILE A 177 0.82 12.71 -37.04
N ALA A 178 0.35 11.97 -38.04
CA ALA A 178 0.78 10.61 -38.31
C ALA A 178 2.03 10.61 -39.22
N PRO A 179 2.82 9.51 -39.24
CA PRO A 179 3.88 9.33 -40.22
C PRO A 179 3.37 9.48 -41.66
N ALA A 180 4.27 9.86 -42.58
CA ALA A 180 3.92 10.07 -43.99
C ALA A 180 3.24 8.82 -44.59
N GLY A 181 2.02 9.00 -45.10
CA GLY A 181 1.19 7.93 -45.67
C GLY A 181 0.03 7.47 -44.79
N GLU A 182 -0.04 7.90 -43.53
CA GLU A 182 -1.19 7.66 -42.65
C GLU A 182 -2.06 8.92 -42.51
N SER A 183 -3.39 8.75 -42.45
CA SER A 183 -4.35 9.85 -42.27
C SER A 183 -4.17 10.46 -40.88
N SER A 184 -4.10 11.79 -40.85
CA SER A 184 -4.06 12.59 -39.63
C SER A 184 -4.65 13.96 -39.90
N VAL A 185 -5.14 14.62 -38.86
CA VAL A 185 -5.84 15.91 -39.01
C VAL A 185 -4.99 16.93 -39.75
N ILE A 186 -3.70 17.06 -39.40
CA ILE A 186 -2.80 18.02 -40.05
C ILE A 186 -2.41 17.55 -41.45
N GLY A 187 -2.16 16.25 -41.65
CA GLY A 187 -1.86 15.69 -42.96
C GLY A 187 -3.01 15.91 -43.96
N ASP A 188 -4.24 15.68 -43.53
CA ASP A 188 -5.44 15.85 -44.35
C ASP A 188 -5.71 17.34 -44.66
N LEU A 189 -5.44 18.24 -43.71
CA LEU A 189 -5.56 19.69 -43.92
C LEU A 189 -4.50 20.22 -44.89
N LEU A 190 -3.25 19.75 -44.80
CA LEU A 190 -2.18 20.10 -45.74
C LEU A 190 -2.51 19.59 -47.15
N GLY A 191 -2.98 18.35 -47.28
CA GLY A 191 -3.41 17.80 -48.57
C GLY A 191 -4.60 18.54 -49.19
N LYS A 192 -5.52 19.08 -48.37
CA LYS A 192 -6.61 19.94 -48.85
C LYS A 192 -6.10 21.30 -49.32
N ARG A 193 -5.18 21.93 -48.57
CA ARG A 193 -4.56 23.21 -48.96
C ARG A 193 -3.88 23.09 -50.32
N ASP A 194 -3.09 22.04 -50.53
CA ASP A 194 -2.32 21.86 -51.76
C ASP A 194 -3.21 21.59 -53.00
N LYS A 195 -4.46 21.15 -52.80
CA LYS A 195 -5.46 21.02 -53.88
C LYS A 195 -6.20 22.32 -54.21
N LEU A 196 -6.14 23.30 -53.32
CA LEU A 196 -6.81 24.60 -53.45
C LEU A 196 -5.88 25.70 -53.97
N GLN A 197 -4.58 25.43 -54.10
CA GLN A 197 -3.58 26.27 -54.74
C GLN A 197 -3.30 25.79 -56.17
#